data_AF-A0A7Y6MZR2-F1
#
_entry.id   AF-A0A7Y6MZR2-F1
#
_cell.length_a   1.000
_cell.length_b   1.000
_cell.length_c   1.000
_cell.angle_alpha   90.00
_cell.angle_beta   90.00
_cell.angle_gamma   90.00
#
_symmetry.space_group_name_H-M   'P 1'
#
loop_
_entity.id
_entity.type
_entity.pdbx_description
1 polymer ?
#
loop_
_entity_poly.entity_id
_entity_poly.type
_entity_poly.pdbx_seq_one_letter_code
_entity_poly.pdbx_strand_id
1 'polypeptide(L)'
;MIKFILRVFASLAVALAFEPGVATAATPGTPEAAVKAFYSWYLQQRGSVYQLTDSRIYNYVAKQTADNLRDDYRHKRLPGGADYFTRVQDRDPQIWLKTMTLHPAIALGETAVIPVTFGLEEKQDLVVFVAKENGHWRITKVEDTTGYQGFHQYDPMD
;
A
#
# COMPACT_ATOMS: atom_id res chain seq x y z
N MET A 1 -33.78 29.87 63.15
CA MET A 1 -33.44 30.79 62.04
C MET A 1 -32.00 30.49 61.66
N ILE A 2 -31.56 30.01 60.50
CA ILE A 2 -32.07 30.05 59.13
C ILE A 2 -31.33 28.93 58.36
N LYS A 3 -32.05 28.08 57.62
CA LYS A 3 -31.54 27.27 56.48
C LYS A 3 -31.03 28.20 55.38
N PHE A 4 -30.31 27.70 54.37
CA PHE A 4 -29.69 28.40 53.22
C PHE A 4 -28.25 28.82 53.54
N ILE A 5 -27.20 28.18 53.01
CA ILE A 5 -26.81 28.12 51.59
C ILE A 5 -26.09 26.78 51.33
N LEU A 6 -26.81 25.72 50.97
CA LEU A 6 -26.80 25.05 49.66
C LEU A 6 -25.76 25.52 48.61
N ARG A 7 -24.97 24.53 48.12
CA ARG A 7 -24.27 24.44 46.81
C ARG A 7 -23.08 25.40 46.68
N VAL A 8 -21.86 24.95 46.42
CA VAL A 8 -21.36 24.28 45.20
C VAL A 8 -19.93 23.88 45.54
N PHE A 9 -19.52 22.62 45.36
CA PHE A 9 -18.15 22.22 44.95
C PHE A 9 -18.15 20.70 44.73
N ALA A 10 -19.04 20.24 43.85
CA ALA A 10 -18.98 18.91 43.27
C ALA A 10 -18.43 19.07 41.85
N SER A 11 -17.11 19.20 41.66
CA SER A 11 -16.49 19.23 40.33
C SER A 11 -14.95 19.15 40.43
N LEU A 12 -14.36 17.97 40.64
CA LEU A 12 -12.99 17.70 40.16
C LEU A 12 -12.61 16.21 40.21
N ALA A 13 -13.19 15.37 39.35
CA ALA A 13 -12.64 14.04 39.07
C ALA A 13 -13.25 13.38 37.82
N VAL A 14 -13.22 14.01 36.65
CA VAL A 14 -13.39 13.29 35.38
C VAL A 14 -12.51 13.96 34.32
N ALA A 15 -11.22 13.65 34.33
CA ALA A 15 -10.32 14.00 33.25
C ALA A 15 -9.09 13.08 33.29
N LEU A 16 -9.25 11.80 32.96
CA LEU A 16 -8.14 10.86 32.73
C LEU A 16 -8.70 9.55 32.14
N ALA A 17 -9.20 9.60 30.90
CA ALA A 17 -9.38 8.42 30.03
C ALA A 17 -9.87 8.85 28.63
N PHE A 18 -9.15 9.74 27.97
CA PHE A 18 -9.20 9.82 26.51
C PHE A 18 -7.77 9.71 26.02
N GLU A 19 -7.22 8.50 26.11
CA GLU A 19 -6.08 8.18 25.27
C GLU A 19 -6.59 8.21 23.83
N PRO A 20 -6.00 9.03 22.94
CA PRO A 20 -6.30 8.92 21.52
C PRO A 20 -5.89 7.51 21.12
N GLY A 21 -6.88 6.65 20.87
CA GLY A 21 -6.65 5.30 20.38
C GLY A 21 -5.73 5.39 19.17
N VAL A 22 -4.54 4.81 19.31
CA VAL A 22 -3.67 4.57 18.16
C VAL A 22 -4.50 3.72 17.22
N ALA A 23 -4.96 4.32 16.12
CA ALA A 23 -5.67 3.60 15.08
C ALA A 23 -4.68 2.60 14.48
N THR A 24 -4.61 1.40 15.04
CA THR A 24 -3.99 0.26 14.39
C THR A 24 -4.81 0.02 13.13
N ALA A 25 -4.24 0.39 11.97
CA ALA A 25 -4.85 0.09 10.69
C ALA A 25 -5.21 -1.40 10.69
N ALA A 26 -6.50 -1.71 10.52
CA ALA A 26 -6.97 -3.08 10.52
C ALA A 26 -6.15 -3.86 9.50
N THR A 27 -5.54 -4.97 9.94
CA THR A 27 -4.79 -5.84 9.03
C THR A 27 -5.76 -6.34 7.96
N PRO A 28 -5.47 -6.13 6.66
CA PRO A 28 -6.35 -6.59 5.60
C PRO A 28 -6.52 -8.10 5.67
N GLY A 29 -7.78 -8.56 5.79
CA GLY A 29 -8.10 -9.98 5.90
C GLY A 29 -7.91 -10.77 4.60
N THR A 30 -7.86 -10.08 3.45
CA THR A 30 -7.73 -10.68 2.12
C THR A 30 -6.54 -10.09 1.36
N PRO A 31 -5.95 -10.82 0.40
CA PRO A 31 -4.87 -10.29 -0.43
C PRO A 31 -5.30 -9.08 -1.25
N GLU A 32 -6.53 -9.04 -1.77
CA GLU A 32 -7.05 -7.89 -2.52
C GLU A 32 -7.16 -6.65 -1.62
N ALA A 33 -7.64 -6.81 -0.38
CA ALA A 33 -7.71 -5.70 0.56
C ALA A 33 -6.31 -5.14 0.89
N ALA A 34 -5.29 -6.00 0.94
CA ALA A 34 -3.90 -5.56 1.14
C ALA A 34 -3.36 -4.79 -0.07
N VAL A 35 -3.57 -5.28 -1.29
CA VAL A 35 -3.17 -4.59 -2.52
C VAL A 35 -3.89 -3.25 -2.66
N LYS A 36 -5.20 -3.21 -2.38
CA LYS A 36 -5.98 -1.96 -2.39
C LYS A 36 -5.46 -0.96 -1.36
N ALA A 37 -5.15 -1.42 -0.15
CA ALA A 37 -4.59 -0.58 0.91
C ALA A 37 -3.22 -0.02 0.52
N PHE A 38 -2.36 -0.85 -0.08
CA PHE A 38 -1.07 -0.42 -0.61
C PHE A 38 -1.22 0.70 -1.63
N TYR A 39 -1.95 0.48 -2.73
CA TYR A 39 -2.07 1.51 -3.78
C TYR A 39 -2.80 2.75 -3.29
N SER A 40 -3.76 2.60 -2.38
CA SER A 40 -4.42 3.74 -1.74
C SER A 40 -3.43 4.62 -0.99
N TRP A 41 -2.46 4.03 -0.27
CA TRP A 41 -1.40 4.76 0.41
C TRP A 41 -0.30 5.24 -0.55
N TYR A 42 0.14 4.38 -1.46
CA TYR A 42 1.27 4.61 -2.37
C TYR A 42 0.98 5.71 -3.39
N LEU A 43 -0.25 5.79 -3.89
CA LEU A 43 -0.67 6.81 -4.86
C LEU A 43 -1.05 8.15 -4.19
N GLN A 44 -1.26 8.19 -2.87
CA GLN A 44 -1.55 9.43 -2.13
C GLN A 44 -0.31 10.33 -1.93
N GLN A 45 0.55 10.45 -2.94
CA GLN A 45 1.77 11.22 -2.90
C GLN A 45 1.50 12.67 -2.49
N ARG A 46 1.93 13.02 -1.27
CA ARG A 46 1.82 14.37 -0.70
C ARG A 46 3.24 14.95 -0.64
N GLY A 47 3.54 15.86 -1.57
CA GLY A 47 4.83 16.54 -1.63
C GLY A 47 5.93 15.72 -2.33
N SER A 48 7.18 15.93 -1.93
CA SER A 48 8.38 15.40 -2.60
C SER A 48 8.84 14.01 -2.12
N VAL A 49 8.11 13.39 -1.19
CA VAL A 49 8.52 12.09 -0.62
C VAL A 49 8.22 10.98 -1.60
N TYR A 50 9.28 10.30 -2.05
CA TYR A 50 9.15 9.06 -2.79
C TYR A 50 8.80 7.93 -1.81
N GLN A 51 7.61 7.33 -1.91
CA GLN A 51 7.07 6.37 -0.94
C GLN A 51 7.94 5.13 -0.75
N LEU A 52 8.75 4.75 -1.75
CA LEU A 52 9.75 3.69 -1.57
C LEU A 52 10.67 3.98 -0.38
N THR A 53 10.98 5.25 -0.11
CA THR A 53 11.84 5.69 0.99
C THR A 53 11.10 5.85 2.34
N ASP A 54 9.77 5.82 2.35
CA ASP A 54 8.96 5.94 3.57
C ASP A 54 8.93 4.63 4.36
N SER A 55 9.17 4.66 5.66
CA SER A 55 9.20 3.46 6.51
C SER A 55 7.86 2.72 6.57
N ARG A 56 6.73 3.41 6.32
CA ARG A 56 5.40 2.81 6.24
C ARG A 56 5.26 1.82 5.10
N ILE A 57 6.18 1.79 4.12
CA ILE A 57 6.17 0.79 3.04
C ILE A 57 6.17 -0.64 3.57
N TYR A 58 6.80 -0.90 4.72
CA TYR A 58 6.85 -2.24 5.33
C TYR A 58 5.51 -2.74 5.87
N ASN A 59 4.49 -1.87 5.96
CA ASN A 59 3.12 -2.29 6.25
C ASN A 59 2.47 -3.00 5.05
N TYR A 60 3.01 -2.80 3.85
CA TYR A 60 2.38 -3.21 2.59
C TYR A 60 3.27 -4.11 1.72
N VAL A 61 4.58 -3.93 1.80
CA VAL A 61 5.57 -4.61 0.97
C VAL A 61 6.45 -5.47 1.88
N ALA A 62 6.78 -6.68 1.43
CA ALA A 62 7.68 -7.57 2.14
C ALA A 62 9.02 -6.88 2.37
N LYS A 63 9.60 -7.07 3.55
CA LYS A 63 10.80 -6.33 3.97
C LYS A 63 11.95 -6.52 2.98
N GLN A 64 12.19 -7.76 2.55
CA GLN A 64 13.23 -8.08 1.59
C GLN A 64 13.03 -7.35 0.25
N THR A 65 11.80 -7.34 -0.27
CA THR A 65 11.47 -6.64 -1.52
C THR A 65 11.70 -5.14 -1.38
N ALA A 66 11.20 -4.51 -0.32
CA ALA A 66 11.38 -3.07 -0.11
C ALA A 66 12.87 -2.70 0.07
N ASP A 67 13.65 -3.52 0.78
CA ASP A 67 15.08 -3.28 1.01
C ASP A 67 15.90 -3.40 -0.28
N ASN A 68 15.61 -4.42 -1.09
CA ASN A 68 16.25 -4.61 -2.40
C ASN A 68 15.95 -3.42 -3.32
N LEU A 69 14.67 -3.02 -3.44
CA LEU A 69 14.28 -1.87 -4.27
C LEU A 69 14.91 -0.57 -3.80
N ARG A 70 15.05 -0.37 -2.48
CA ARG A 70 15.77 0.79 -1.94
C ARG A 70 17.25 0.75 -2.31
N ASP A 71 17.88 -0.43 -2.31
CA ASP A 71 19.25 -0.57 -2.76
C ASP A 71 19.40 -0.23 -4.24
N ASP A 72 18.52 -0.78 -5.08
CA ASP A 72 18.51 -0.51 -6.51
C ASP A 72 18.27 0.98 -6.79
N TYR A 73 17.32 1.61 -6.09
CA TYR A 73 17.07 3.04 -6.18
C TYR A 73 18.31 3.88 -5.83
N ARG A 74 19.00 3.57 -4.72
CA ARG A 74 20.23 4.29 -4.31
C ARG A 74 21.33 4.18 -5.36
N HIS A 75 21.38 3.06 -6.09
CA HIS A 75 22.40 2.79 -7.08
C HIS A 75 21.94 3.04 -8.53
N LYS A 76 20.76 3.63 -8.74
CA LYS A 76 20.16 3.89 -10.06
C LYS A 76 20.00 2.63 -10.92
N ARG A 77 19.67 1.51 -10.26
CA ARG A 77 19.44 0.18 -10.84
C ARG A 77 17.97 -0.25 -10.79
N LEU A 78 17.03 0.68 -10.59
CA LEU A 78 15.61 0.30 -10.63
C LEU A 78 15.27 -0.28 -12.01
N PRO A 79 14.57 -1.43 -12.06
CA PRO A 79 14.28 -2.09 -13.31
C PRO A 79 13.25 -1.30 -14.14
N GLY A 80 13.32 -1.44 -15.47
CA GLY A 80 12.27 -0.99 -16.38
C GLY A 80 12.13 0.53 -16.60
N GLY A 81 13.04 1.37 -16.10
CA GLY A 81 13.05 2.80 -16.38
C GLY A 81 11.80 3.58 -15.94
N ALA A 82 10.98 2.98 -15.09
CA ALA A 82 9.71 3.50 -14.59
C ALA A 82 9.58 3.23 -13.09
N ASP A 83 8.53 3.76 -12.45
CA ASP A 83 8.27 3.42 -11.05
C ASP A 83 7.96 1.92 -10.91
N TYR A 84 8.66 1.22 -10.01
CA TYR A 84 8.56 -0.24 -9.89
C TYR A 84 7.11 -0.74 -9.63
N PHE A 85 6.34 0.00 -8.83
CA PHE A 85 5.01 -0.44 -8.41
C PHE A 85 3.91 -0.01 -9.37
N THR A 86 4.14 0.95 -10.27
CA THR A 86 3.13 1.34 -11.27
C THR A 86 3.53 1.05 -12.71
N ARG A 87 4.80 0.74 -12.96
CA ARG A 87 5.37 0.43 -14.28
C ARG A 87 5.16 1.52 -15.33
N VAL A 88 4.94 2.76 -14.88
CA VAL A 88 4.82 3.97 -15.71
C VAL A 88 5.60 5.12 -15.10
N GLN A 89 6.01 6.09 -15.92
CA GLN A 89 6.70 7.32 -15.47
C GLN A 89 5.68 8.39 -15.05
N ASP A 90 4.73 8.70 -15.94
CA ASP A 90 3.73 9.74 -15.71
C ASP A 90 2.37 9.11 -15.41
N ARG A 91 1.85 9.38 -14.21
CA ARG A 91 0.52 8.96 -13.77
C ARG A 91 -0.22 10.12 -13.15
N ASP A 92 -1.54 10.17 -13.33
CA ASP A 92 -2.43 10.99 -12.51
C ASP A 92 -2.92 10.14 -11.33
N PRO A 93 -2.44 10.39 -10.09
CA PRO A 93 -2.81 9.57 -8.95
C PRO A 93 -4.30 9.63 -8.61
N GLN A 94 -4.99 10.74 -8.92
CA GLN A 94 -6.42 10.86 -8.66
C GLN A 94 -7.23 9.99 -9.62
N ILE A 95 -6.87 10.00 -10.91
CA ILE A 95 -7.50 9.11 -11.90
C ILE A 95 -7.24 7.66 -11.53
N TRP A 96 -6.01 7.32 -11.17
CA TRP A 96 -5.63 5.94 -10.83
C TRP A 96 -6.37 5.45 -9.58
N LEU A 97 -6.44 6.26 -8.51
CA LEU A 97 -7.21 5.90 -7.30
C LEU A 97 -8.70 5.71 -7.61
N LYS A 98 -9.27 6.47 -8.54
CA LYS A 98 -10.68 6.36 -8.94
C LYS A 98 -10.95 5.15 -9.84
N THR A 99 -9.97 4.72 -10.63
CA THR A 99 -10.13 3.68 -11.67
C THR A 99 -9.54 2.34 -11.31
N MET A 100 -8.80 2.26 -10.20
CA MET A 100 -8.20 1.03 -9.72
C MET A 100 -9.24 -0.09 -9.57
N THR A 101 -9.09 -1.10 -10.41
CA THR A 101 -9.92 -2.30 -10.42
C THR A 101 -9.06 -3.48 -10.01
N LEU A 102 -9.41 -4.12 -8.90
CA LEU A 102 -8.80 -5.38 -8.48
C LEU A 102 -9.64 -6.53 -9.03
N HIS A 103 -8.97 -7.47 -9.69
CA HIS A 103 -9.60 -8.71 -10.15
C HIS A 103 -9.48 -9.78 -9.06
N PRO A 104 -10.29 -10.86 -9.12
CA PRO A 104 -10.23 -11.94 -8.13
C PRO A 104 -8.81 -12.50 -7.99
N ALA A 105 -8.35 -12.67 -6.74
CA ALA A 105 -7.05 -13.25 -6.49
C ALA A 105 -6.97 -14.73 -6.92
N ILE A 106 -5.85 -15.10 -7.50
CA ILE A 106 -5.47 -16.50 -7.72
C ILE A 106 -4.62 -16.93 -6.54
N ALA A 107 -5.20 -17.72 -5.62
CA ALA A 107 -4.51 -18.22 -4.44
C ALA A 107 -3.60 -19.42 -4.77
N LEU A 108 -2.36 -19.35 -4.28
CA LEU A 108 -1.31 -20.36 -4.43
C LEU A 108 -0.69 -20.62 -3.05
N GLY A 109 -1.44 -21.31 -2.18
CA GLY A 109 -1.05 -21.54 -0.79
C GLY A 109 -0.99 -20.24 0.02
N GLU A 110 0.16 -19.94 0.62
CA GLU A 110 0.41 -18.68 1.36
C GLU A 110 0.82 -17.52 0.45
N THR A 111 0.72 -17.70 -0.86
CA THR A 111 0.93 -16.66 -1.88
C THR A 111 -0.37 -16.44 -2.64
N ALA A 112 -0.58 -15.24 -3.16
CA ALA A 112 -1.66 -14.94 -4.08
C ALA A 112 -1.18 -14.00 -5.19
N VAL A 113 -1.82 -14.12 -6.35
CA VAL A 113 -1.61 -13.23 -7.50
C VAL A 113 -2.88 -12.43 -7.72
N ILE A 114 -2.76 -11.11 -7.80
CA ILE A 114 -3.88 -10.18 -7.97
C ILE A 114 -3.63 -9.37 -9.22
N PRO A 115 -4.41 -9.59 -10.30
CA PRO A 115 -4.42 -8.67 -11.42
C PRO A 115 -5.04 -7.34 -10.99
N VAL A 116 -4.41 -6.23 -11.37
CA VAL A 116 -4.85 -4.87 -11.07
C VAL A 116 -4.86 -4.05 -12.35
N THR A 117 -5.96 -3.38 -12.64
CA THR A 117 -6.07 -2.46 -13.78
C THR A 117 -6.23 -1.03 -13.28
N PHE A 118 -5.48 -0.10 -13.86
CA PHE A 118 -5.65 1.35 -13.69
C PHE A 118 -5.96 2.02 -15.03
N GLY A 119 -6.56 3.20 -14.99
CA GLY A 119 -6.84 4.01 -16.18
C GLY A 119 -8.22 3.76 -16.79
N LEU A 120 -8.63 4.65 -17.70
CA LEU A 120 -9.91 4.61 -18.41
C LEU A 120 -9.72 4.17 -19.86
N GLU A 121 -9.00 4.99 -20.63
CA GLU A 121 -8.74 4.79 -22.07
C GLU A 121 -7.44 4.01 -22.25
N GLU A 122 -6.33 4.59 -21.81
CA GLU A 122 -5.05 3.90 -21.68
C GLU A 122 -5.04 3.16 -20.35
N LYS A 123 -5.01 1.82 -20.44
CA LYS A 123 -5.02 0.93 -19.28
C LYS A 123 -3.60 0.53 -18.93
N GLN A 124 -3.30 0.57 -17.64
CA GLN A 124 -2.14 -0.13 -17.07
C GLN A 124 -2.64 -1.37 -16.34
N ASP A 125 -2.28 -2.53 -16.87
CA ASP A 125 -2.51 -3.82 -16.20
C ASP A 125 -1.24 -4.25 -15.48
N LEU A 126 -1.39 -4.62 -14.21
CA LEU A 126 -0.34 -5.11 -13.35
C LEU A 126 -0.70 -6.50 -12.80
N VAL A 127 0.33 -7.31 -12.59
CA VAL A 127 0.27 -8.58 -11.89
C VAL A 127 0.98 -8.40 -10.55
N VAL A 128 0.21 -8.38 -9.46
CA VAL A 128 0.72 -8.14 -8.12
C VAL A 128 0.81 -9.45 -7.36
N PHE A 129 2.02 -9.82 -6.95
CA PHE A 129 2.28 -10.98 -6.10
C PHE A 129 2.28 -10.54 -4.65
N VAL A 130 1.55 -11.27 -3.82
CA VAL A 130 1.55 -11.09 -2.36
C VAL A 130 1.83 -12.41 -1.65
N ALA A 131 2.54 -12.35 -0.54
CA ALA A 131 2.73 -13.48 0.37
C ALA A 131 2.19 -13.16 1.76
N LYS A 132 1.74 -14.19 2.47
CA LYS A 132 1.27 -14.07 3.85
C LYS A 132 2.45 -14.26 4.80
N GLU A 133 2.87 -13.19 5.46
CA GLU A 133 3.95 -13.18 6.45
C GLU A 133 3.36 -12.86 7.83
N ASN A 134 3.51 -13.76 8.80
CA ASN A 134 2.98 -13.59 10.16
C ASN A 134 1.49 -13.22 10.21
N GLY A 135 0.69 -13.75 9.28
CA GLY A 135 -0.73 -13.45 9.17
C GLY A 135 -1.08 -12.21 8.32
N HIS A 136 -0.10 -11.46 7.83
CA HIS A 136 -0.30 -10.24 7.03
C HIS A 136 0.05 -10.48 5.56
N TRP A 137 -0.83 -10.09 4.65
CA TRP A 137 -0.53 -10.09 3.22
C TRP A 137 0.38 -8.91 2.86
N ARG A 138 1.50 -9.19 2.20
CA ARG A 138 2.47 -8.19 1.75
C ARG A 138 2.88 -8.42 0.31
N ILE A 139 3.04 -7.34 -0.43
CA ILE A 139 3.51 -7.35 -1.82
C ILE A 139 4.96 -7.83 -1.84
N THR A 140 5.23 -8.85 -2.66
CA THR A 140 6.56 -9.42 -2.87
C THR A 140 7.11 -9.07 -4.24
N LYS A 141 6.23 -8.87 -5.24
CA LYS A 141 6.61 -8.54 -6.62
C LYS A 141 5.44 -7.86 -7.36
N VAL A 142 5.75 -6.99 -8.30
CA VAL A 142 4.79 -6.37 -9.23
C VAL A 142 5.37 -6.48 -10.63
N GLU A 143 4.58 -6.90 -11.61
CA GLU A 143 4.92 -6.89 -13.04
C GLU A 143 3.82 -6.19 -13.83
N ASP A 144 4.13 -5.73 -15.05
CA ASP A 144 3.12 -5.37 -16.04
C ASP A 144 2.91 -6.53 -17.03
N THR A 145 2.03 -6.33 -18.01
CA THR A 145 1.68 -7.33 -19.02
C THR A 145 2.30 -7.07 -20.39
N THR A 146 2.96 -5.92 -20.59
CA THR A 146 3.52 -5.46 -21.87
C THR A 146 4.64 -6.38 -22.36
N GLY A 147 5.49 -6.90 -21.46
CA GLY A 147 6.56 -7.85 -21.79
C GLY A 147 6.10 -9.26 -22.19
N TYR A 148 4.81 -9.58 -22.03
CA TYR A 148 4.25 -10.91 -22.31
C TYR A 148 3.42 -10.97 -23.61
N GLN A 149 3.31 -9.85 -24.32
CA GLN A 149 2.68 -9.79 -25.63
C GLN A 149 3.71 -10.08 -26.73
N GLY A 150 3.93 -11.37 -27.01
CA GLY A 150 4.87 -11.85 -28.04
C GLY A 150 6.12 -12.51 -27.46
N PHE A 151 6.79 -13.34 -28.27
CA PHE A 151 8.05 -14.00 -27.89
C PHE A 151 9.17 -12.97 -27.73
N HIS A 152 9.22 -12.27 -26.61
CA HIS A 152 10.45 -11.65 -26.15
C HIS A 152 11.31 -12.73 -25.51
N GLN A 153 12.48 -12.95 -26.10
CA GLN A 153 13.51 -13.83 -25.55
C GLN A 153 13.83 -13.32 -24.15
N TYR A 154 13.58 -14.15 -23.14
CA TYR A 154 13.93 -13.91 -21.75
C TYR A 154 15.35 -13.32 -21.69
N ASP A 155 15.47 -12.05 -21.31
CA ASP A 155 16.76 -11.49 -20.91
C ASP A 155 16.93 -11.81 -19.42
N PRO A 156 17.89 -12.67 -19.04
CA PRO A 156 18.15 -12.97 -17.63
C PRO A 156 18.62 -11.77 -16.80
N MET A 157 18.77 -10.59 -17.41
CA MET A 157 19.22 -9.35 -16.78
C MET A 157 18.11 -8.30 -16.55
N ASP A 158 16.85 -8.58 -16.91
CA ASP A 158 15.67 -7.72 -16.58
C ASP A 158 15.13 -7.96 -15.15
#